data_AF-A0A9X0WEI5-F1
#
_entry.id   AF-A0A9X0WEI5-F1
#
_cell.length_a   1.000
_cell.length_b   1.000
_cell.length_c   1.000
_cell.angle_alpha   90.00
_cell.angle_beta   90.00
_cell.angle_gamma   90.00
#
_symmetry.space_group_name_H-M   'P 1'
#
loop_
_entity.id
_entity.type
_entity.pdbx_description
1 polymer ?
#
loop_
_entity_poly.entity_id
_entity_poly.type
_entity_poly.pdbx_seq_one_letter_code
_entity_poly.pdbx_strand_id
1 'polypeptide(L)'
;MQHRAFPSFGHRAVRLSIVLALPLAVGAGTAPAHDHQEAADTAAATPANAGEQTIVVVSAPEEIVSKQRLPQFVGISGDTAGAEGLSMNLVVIPPGAAAEPHTHSGYESAVYLLEGRVETRYGPGLKQSVINEAGDFLFIPPNVPH
;
A
#
# COMPACT_ATOMS: atom_id res chain seq x y z
N MET A 1 3.99 9.73 -26.95
CA MET A 1 3.30 8.78 -26.04
C MET A 1 2.08 9.48 -25.48
N GLN A 2 0.89 8.93 -25.70
CA GLN A 2 -0.35 9.50 -25.15
C GLN A 2 -0.47 9.04 -23.70
N HIS A 3 -0.25 9.93 -22.74
CA HIS A 3 -0.62 9.69 -21.35
C HIS A 3 -2.13 9.57 -21.29
N ARG A 4 -2.67 8.35 -21.15
CA ARG A 4 -4.06 8.17 -20.76
C ARG A 4 -4.19 8.68 -19.33
N ALA A 5 -4.91 9.80 -19.17
CA ALA A 5 -5.26 10.33 -17.87
C ALA A 5 -6.06 9.28 -17.08
N PHE A 6 -5.78 9.17 -15.78
CA PHE A 6 -6.62 8.39 -14.87
C PHE A 6 -8.06 8.91 -14.93
N PRO A 7 -9.08 8.04 -14.83
CA PRO A 7 -10.47 8.48 -14.80
C PRO A 7 -10.67 9.55 -13.71
N SER A 8 -11.28 10.67 -14.10
CA SER A 8 -11.66 11.74 -13.19
C SER A 8 -12.85 11.26 -12.35
N PHE A 9 -12.58 10.88 -11.10
CA PHE A 9 -13.62 10.72 -10.10
C PHE A 9 -14.02 12.12 -9.61
N GLY A 10 -15.32 12.42 -9.57
CA GLY A 10 -15.82 13.71 -9.10
C GLY A 10 -15.30 14.03 -7.69
N HIS A 11 -15.19 15.33 -7.35
CA HIS A 11 -14.53 15.94 -6.18
C HIS A 11 -15.03 15.52 -4.78
N ARG A 12 -15.54 14.30 -4.59
CA ARG A 12 -16.12 13.80 -3.34
C ARG A 12 -15.68 12.39 -2.98
N ALA A 13 -15.02 11.65 -3.86
CA ALA A 13 -14.50 10.32 -3.52
C ALA A 13 -13.17 10.44 -2.77
N VAL A 14 -12.95 9.58 -1.78
CA VAL A 14 -11.65 9.46 -1.11
C VAL A 14 -10.74 8.61 -1.98
N ARG A 15 -9.49 9.01 -2.15
CA ARG A 15 -8.47 8.23 -2.86
C ARG A 15 -7.35 7.88 -1.93
N LEU A 16 -6.96 6.60 -1.90
CA LEU A 16 -5.92 6.10 -1.03
C LEU A 16 -4.93 5.24 -1.81
N SER A 17 -3.65 5.41 -1.54
CA SER A 17 -2.59 4.49 -1.99
C SER A 17 -2.26 3.53 -0.85
N ILE A 18 -2.46 2.24 -1.06
CA ILE A 18 -2.21 1.21 -0.05
C ILE A 18 -0.97 0.43 -0.46
N VAL A 19 0.05 0.39 0.39
CA VAL A 19 1.20 -0.49 0.28
C VAL A 19 1.09 -1.60 1.32
N LEU A 20 1.05 -2.84 0.86
CA LEU A 20 1.07 -4.04 1.71
C LEU A 20 2.47 -4.61 1.64
N ALA A 21 3.19 -4.68 2.76
CA ALA A 21 4.56 -5.19 2.81
C ALA A 21 4.60 -6.55 3.51
N LEU A 22 4.97 -7.60 2.76
CA LEU A 22 5.19 -8.92 3.33
C LEU A 22 6.39 -8.86 4.30
N PRO A 23 6.34 -9.59 5.43
CA PRO A 23 7.43 -9.57 6.39
C PRO A 23 8.68 -10.07 5.69
N LEU A 24 9.68 -9.20 5.58
CA LEU A 24 11.04 -9.65 5.35
C LEU A 24 11.42 -10.56 6.52
N ALA A 25 12.02 -11.71 6.25
CA ALA A 25 12.60 -12.53 7.31
C ALA A 25 13.74 -11.74 7.97
N VAL A 26 13.41 -10.96 9.01
CA VAL A 26 14.38 -10.17 9.75
C VAL A 26 15.17 -11.15 10.63
N GLY A 27 16.43 -11.39 10.28
CA GLY A 27 17.42 -11.88 11.23
C GLY A 27 17.52 -10.89 12.38
N ALA A 28 17.41 -11.36 13.61
CA ALA A 28 17.38 -10.52 14.81
C ALA A 28 18.60 -9.58 14.87
N GLY A 29 18.38 -8.29 14.63
CA GLY A 29 19.37 -7.24 14.73
C GLY A 29 18.68 -5.93 15.05
N THR A 30 18.68 -5.53 16.31
CA THR A 30 18.16 -4.24 16.77
C THR A 30 19.16 -3.14 16.44
N ALA A 31 18.74 -2.10 15.71
CA ALA A 31 19.43 -0.81 15.66
C ALA A 31 18.39 0.33 15.63
N PRO A 32 18.63 1.46 16.33
CA PRO A 32 17.71 2.59 16.35
C PRO A 32 17.89 3.51 15.13
N ALA A 33 16.88 4.35 14.91
CA ALA A 33 16.71 5.21 13.73
C ALA A 33 17.46 6.55 13.80
N HIS A 34 17.67 7.09 12.59
CA HIS A 34 18.03 8.44 12.16
C HIS A 34 19.51 8.85 12.16
N ASP A 35 20.14 8.70 10.99
CA ASP A 35 20.76 9.82 10.26
C ASP A 35 20.89 9.47 8.77
N HIS A 36 20.57 10.41 7.88
CA HIS A 36 20.81 10.28 6.44
C HIS A 36 22.30 10.47 6.15
N GLN A 37 23.08 9.41 6.34
CA GLN A 37 24.42 9.30 5.79
C GLN A 37 24.39 8.06 4.88
N GLU A 38 24.65 8.23 3.57
CA GLU A 38 24.95 7.11 2.67
C GLU A 38 26.17 6.37 3.24
N ALA A 39 25.93 5.29 3.96
CA ALA A 39 26.96 4.42 4.48
C ALA A 39 27.44 3.52 3.34
N ALA A 40 28.74 3.59 3.09
CA ALA A 40 29.43 2.82 2.08
C ALA A 40 29.21 1.31 2.26
N ASP A 41 29.04 0.68 1.10
CA ASP A 41 28.94 -0.75 0.84
C ASP A 41 29.96 -1.59 1.62
N THR A 42 29.49 -2.53 2.45
CA THR A 42 30.19 -3.81 2.69
C THR A 42 29.31 -4.82 3.44
N ALA A 43 28.68 -5.71 2.69
CA ALA A 43 28.61 -7.15 3.00
C ALA A 43 28.11 -7.88 1.75
N ALA A 44 29.03 -8.56 1.06
CA ALA A 44 28.75 -9.32 -0.15
C ALA A 44 27.78 -10.47 0.14
N ALA A 45 26.49 -10.24 -0.11
CA ALA A 45 25.58 -11.31 -0.46
C ALA A 45 25.93 -11.77 -1.89
N THR A 46 26.20 -13.07 -2.04
CA THR A 46 26.42 -13.71 -3.33
C THR A 46 25.33 -13.29 -4.33
N PRO A 47 25.67 -12.78 -5.52
CA PRO A 47 24.64 -12.34 -6.45
C PRO A 47 23.93 -13.60 -6.96
N ALA A 48 22.70 -13.79 -6.48
CA ALA A 48 21.75 -14.66 -7.15
C ALA A 48 21.61 -14.14 -8.58
N ASN A 49 22.10 -14.94 -9.53
CA ASN A 49 21.93 -14.85 -10.99
C ASN A 49 21.39 -13.48 -11.48
N ALA A 50 22.31 -12.56 -11.80
CA ALA A 50 21.99 -11.23 -12.31
C ALA A 50 21.42 -11.32 -13.74
N GLY A 51 20.18 -11.81 -13.86
CA GLY A 51 19.30 -11.42 -14.95
C GLY A 51 19.17 -9.89 -14.93
N GLU A 52 19.00 -9.31 -16.11
CA GLU A 52 18.97 -7.86 -16.30
C GLU A 52 17.91 -7.21 -15.39
N GLN A 53 18.34 -6.62 -14.27
CA GLN A 53 17.46 -5.94 -13.33
C GLN A 53 16.95 -4.65 -14.00
N THR A 54 15.65 -4.59 -14.29
CA THR A 54 15.01 -3.46 -14.97
C THR A 54 13.93 -2.82 -14.10
N ILE A 55 13.61 -1.56 -14.37
CA ILE A 55 12.52 -0.85 -13.72
C ILE A 55 11.21 -1.23 -14.44
N VAL A 56 10.26 -1.80 -13.70
CA VAL A 56 8.94 -2.10 -14.23
C VAL A 56 8.01 -0.91 -14.02
N VAL A 57 7.40 -0.44 -15.10
CA VAL A 57 6.42 0.66 -15.08
C VAL A 57 5.03 0.08 -15.37
N VAL A 58 4.13 0.17 -14.38
CA VAL A 58 2.71 -0.17 -14.56
C VAL A 58 1.91 1.12 -14.76
N SER A 59 1.34 1.29 -15.94
CA SER A 59 0.58 2.48 -16.32
C SER A 59 -0.89 2.13 -16.58
N ALA A 60 -1.79 3.03 -16.17
CA ALA A 60 -3.24 2.91 -16.39
C ALA A 60 -3.81 1.52 -16.05
N PRO A 61 -3.62 1.04 -14.81
CA PRO A 61 -4.24 -0.20 -14.36
C PRO A 61 -5.76 -0.15 -14.56
N GLU A 62 -6.36 -1.31 -14.86
CA GLU A 62 -7.81 -1.44 -14.97
C GLU A 62 -8.47 -1.30 -13.60
N GLU A 63 -9.69 -0.76 -13.59
CA GLU A 63 -10.53 -0.75 -12.40
C GLU A 63 -11.10 -2.15 -12.16
N ILE A 64 -10.96 -2.62 -10.93
CA ILE A 64 -11.60 -3.84 -10.46
C ILE A 64 -12.42 -3.54 -9.20
N VAL A 65 -13.41 -4.39 -8.92
CA VAL A 65 -14.07 -4.39 -7.60
C VAL A 65 -13.26 -5.28 -6.67
N SER A 66 -12.74 -4.70 -5.59
CA SER A 66 -11.95 -5.43 -4.60
C SER A 66 -12.81 -6.38 -3.76
N LYS A 67 -12.15 -7.26 -2.99
CA LYS A 67 -12.82 -8.09 -1.97
C LYS A 67 -13.56 -7.24 -0.94
N GLN A 68 -13.09 -6.02 -0.70
CA GLN A 68 -13.68 -5.02 0.20
C GLN A 68 -14.84 -4.24 -0.44
N ARG A 69 -15.27 -4.63 -1.66
CA ARG A 69 -16.38 -4.02 -2.41
C ARG A 69 -16.17 -2.53 -2.75
N LEU A 70 -14.90 -2.15 -2.92
CA LEU A 70 -14.52 -0.81 -3.35
C LEU A 70 -13.84 -0.89 -4.72
N PRO A 71 -13.99 0.16 -5.56
CA PRO A 71 -13.15 0.33 -6.74
C PRO A 71 -11.66 0.33 -6.34
N GLN A 72 -10.88 -0.51 -7.01
CA GLN A 72 -9.46 -0.66 -6.79
C GLN A 72 -8.72 -0.77 -8.12
N PHE A 73 -7.51 -0.23 -8.15
CA PHE A 73 -6.58 -0.31 -9.26
C PHE A 73 -5.29 -0.95 -8.77
N VAL A 74 -4.94 -2.11 -9.32
CA VAL A 74 -3.74 -2.86 -8.90
C VAL A 74 -2.54 -2.30 -9.63
N GLY A 75 -1.67 -1.60 -8.90
CA GLY A 75 -0.48 -0.96 -9.44
C GLY A 75 0.73 -1.90 -9.43
N ILE A 76 1.25 -2.19 -8.24
CA ILE A 76 2.41 -3.07 -8.03
C ILE A 76 1.97 -4.34 -7.31
N SER A 77 2.36 -5.50 -7.83
CA SER A 77 2.08 -6.82 -7.28
C SER A 77 3.03 -7.85 -7.92
N GLY A 78 2.97 -9.10 -7.46
CA GLY A 78 3.63 -10.23 -8.12
C GLY A 78 3.20 -10.35 -9.59
N ASP A 79 1.89 -10.26 -9.87
CA ASP A 79 1.35 -10.43 -11.23
C ASP A 79 1.68 -9.26 -12.17
N THR A 80 1.78 -8.04 -11.65
CA THR A 80 1.97 -6.82 -12.47
C THR A 80 3.44 -6.46 -12.65
N ALA A 81 4.27 -6.68 -11.63
CA ALA A 81 5.65 -6.22 -11.60
C ALA A 81 6.67 -7.26 -11.11
N GLY A 82 6.23 -8.49 -10.82
CA GLY A 82 7.10 -9.50 -10.18
C GLY A 82 7.45 -9.16 -8.73
N ALA A 83 6.68 -8.30 -8.07
CA ALA A 83 6.97 -7.88 -6.71
C ALA A 83 6.70 -9.01 -5.71
N GLU A 84 7.72 -9.38 -4.93
CA GLU A 84 7.63 -10.43 -3.91
C GLU A 84 7.45 -9.89 -2.49
N GLY A 85 7.96 -8.69 -2.21
CA GLY A 85 7.95 -8.10 -0.87
C GLY A 85 6.84 -7.09 -0.64
N LEU A 86 6.19 -6.60 -1.70
CA LEU A 86 5.15 -5.57 -1.57
C LEU A 86 4.05 -5.68 -2.63
N SER A 87 2.91 -5.09 -2.31
CA SER A 87 1.88 -4.74 -3.27
C SER A 87 1.45 -3.29 -3.06
N MET A 88 1.23 -2.53 -4.14
CA MET A 88 0.73 -1.17 -4.08
C MET A 88 -0.55 -1.02 -4.92
N ASN A 89 -1.62 -0.54 -4.29
CA ASN A 89 -2.93 -0.40 -4.91
C ASN A 89 -3.49 1.01 -4.71
N LEU A 90 -4.20 1.54 -5.70
CA LEU A 90 -5.03 2.72 -5.53
C LEU A 90 -6.46 2.28 -5.25
N VAL A 91 -7.05 2.73 -4.15
CA VAL A 91 -8.44 2.47 -3.77
C VAL A 91 -9.23 3.76 -3.78
N VAL A 92 -10.46 3.69 -4.29
CA VAL A 92 -11.40 4.80 -4.30
C VAL A 92 -12.59 4.45 -3.41
N ILE A 93 -12.91 5.32 -2.45
CA ILE A 93 -14.08 5.18 -1.58
C ILE A 93 -15.10 6.25 -1.99
N PRO A 94 -16.21 5.85 -2.64
CA PRO A 94 -17.30 6.78 -2.93
C PRO A 94 -17.91 7.39 -1.65
N PRO A 95 -18.52 8.58 -1.71
CA PRO A 95 -19.23 9.16 -0.58
C PRO A 95 -20.24 8.20 0.04
N GLY A 96 -20.17 7.99 1.35
CA GLY A 96 -21.08 7.11 2.08
C GLY A 96 -20.82 5.62 1.90
N ALA A 97 -19.85 5.23 1.07
CA ALA A 97 -19.38 3.85 0.99
C ALA A 97 -18.43 3.52 2.14
N ALA A 98 -18.30 2.23 2.44
CA ALA A 98 -17.35 1.70 3.39
C ALA A 98 -16.73 0.43 2.81
N ALA A 99 -15.46 0.18 3.12
CA ALA A 99 -14.83 -1.11 2.88
C ALA A 99 -15.51 -2.18 3.75
N GLU A 100 -15.59 -3.42 3.26
CA GLU A 100 -15.87 -4.54 4.15
C GLU A 100 -14.71 -4.72 5.15
N PRO A 101 -14.99 -4.86 6.47
CA PRO A 101 -13.95 -5.02 7.47
C PRO A 101 -13.08 -6.24 7.23
N HIS A 102 -11.78 -6.11 7.42
CA HIS A 102 -10.83 -7.19 7.14
C HIS A 102 -9.54 -7.10 7.96
N THR A 103 -8.69 -8.11 7.80
CA THR A 103 -7.36 -8.19 8.41
C THR A 103 -6.32 -8.61 7.38
N HIS A 104 -5.10 -8.12 7.57
CA HIS A 104 -3.92 -8.58 6.84
C HIS A 104 -3.17 -9.59 7.70
N SER A 105 -3.21 -10.87 7.31
CA SER A 105 -2.58 -11.93 8.09
C SER A 105 -1.08 -11.95 7.86
N GLY A 106 -0.33 -11.61 8.89
CA GLY A 106 1.13 -11.74 8.90
C GLY A 106 1.89 -10.70 8.09
N TYR A 107 1.27 -9.60 7.66
CA TYR A 107 1.96 -8.52 6.97
C TYR A 107 1.39 -7.14 7.30
N GLU A 108 2.23 -6.12 7.15
CA GLU A 108 1.94 -4.72 7.49
C GLU A 108 1.27 -4.00 6.33
N SER A 109 0.51 -2.95 6.64
CA SER A 109 -0.06 -2.07 5.64
C SER A 109 0.28 -0.62 5.92
N ALA A 110 0.70 0.10 4.89
CA ALA A 110 0.79 1.54 4.89
C ALA A 110 -0.27 2.10 3.95
N VAL A 111 -0.97 3.15 4.37
CA VAL A 111 -1.95 3.84 3.53
C VAL A 111 -1.59 5.32 3.47
N TYR A 112 -1.60 5.88 2.27
CA TYR A 112 -1.46 7.31 2.05
C TYR A 112 -2.76 7.87 1.46
N LEU A 113 -3.36 8.86 2.11
CA LEU A 113 -4.57 9.50 1.62
C LEU A 113 -4.20 10.57 0.61
N LEU A 114 -4.60 10.36 -0.64
CA LEU A 114 -4.36 11.28 -1.75
C LEU A 114 -5.40 12.42 -1.78
N GLU A 115 -6.66 12.11 -1.47
CA GLU A 115 -7.78 13.03 -1.59
C GLU A 115 -8.89 12.64 -0.62
N GLY A 116 -9.60 13.63 -0.06
CA GLY A 116 -10.81 13.43 0.74
C GLY A 116 -10.56 13.28 2.25
N ARG A 117 -11.58 12.73 2.93
CA ARG A 117 -11.63 12.52 4.39
C ARG A 117 -12.39 11.24 4.68
N VAL A 118 -11.84 10.37 5.53
CA VAL A 118 -12.43 9.05 5.86
C VAL A 118 -12.32 8.78 7.36
N GLU A 119 -13.30 8.05 7.91
CA GLU A 119 -13.19 7.45 9.24
C GLU A 119 -12.65 6.02 9.09
N THR A 120 -11.45 5.79 9.61
CA THR A 120 -10.90 4.44 9.73
C THR A 120 -11.33 3.86 11.07
N ARG A 121 -12.16 2.83 11.05
CA ARG A 121 -12.54 2.07 12.26
C ARG A 121 -11.64 0.86 12.40
N TYR A 122 -11.27 0.49 13.61
CA TYR A 122 -10.33 -0.60 13.83
C TYR A 122 -10.47 -1.25 15.22
N GLY A 123 -9.71 -2.32 15.42
CA GLY A 123 -9.66 -3.07 16.67
C GLY A 123 -10.86 -3.99 16.89
N PRO A 124 -10.93 -4.66 18.05
CA PRO A 124 -11.97 -5.66 18.33
C PRO A 124 -13.38 -5.09 18.18
N GLY A 125 -14.12 -5.62 17.19
CA GLY A 125 -15.48 -5.16 16.87
C GLY A 125 -15.55 -3.75 16.28
N LEU A 126 -14.45 -3.22 15.72
CA LEU A 126 -14.37 -1.92 15.06
C LEU A 126 -14.79 -0.75 15.96
N LYS A 127 -14.51 -0.87 17.26
CA LYS A 127 -14.94 0.09 18.28
C LYS A 127 -14.02 1.31 18.38
N GLN A 128 -12.81 1.22 17.86
CA GLN A 128 -11.89 2.34 17.80
C GLN A 128 -12.05 3.04 16.46
N SER A 129 -11.86 4.35 16.41
CA SER A 129 -11.86 5.08 15.16
C SER A 129 -10.88 6.24 15.19
N VAL A 130 -10.42 6.60 14.00
CA VAL A 130 -9.62 7.79 13.73
C VAL A 130 -10.10 8.41 12.42
N ILE A 131 -10.12 9.74 12.37
CA ILE A 131 -10.40 10.46 11.13
C ILE A 131 -9.09 10.74 10.44
N ASN A 132 -9.05 10.44 9.14
CA ASN A 132 -7.90 10.68 8.28
C ASN A 132 -8.30 11.61 7.14
N GLU A 133 -7.36 12.48 6.75
CA GLU A 133 -7.52 13.50 5.72
C GLU A 133 -6.38 13.40 4.68
N ALA A 134 -6.56 14.06 3.53
CA ALA A 134 -5.55 14.08 2.48
C ALA A 134 -4.18 14.53 3.01
N GLY A 135 -3.13 13.75 2.69
CA GLY A 135 -1.77 13.94 3.20
C GLY A 135 -1.42 13.05 4.38
N ASP A 136 -2.38 12.39 5.02
CA ASP A 136 -2.11 11.49 6.14
C ASP A 136 -1.47 10.17 5.68
N PHE A 137 -0.54 9.70 6.51
CA PHE A 137 0.02 8.34 6.45
C PHE A 137 -0.58 7.52 7.58
N LEU A 138 -1.09 6.34 7.25
CA LEU A 138 -1.57 5.36 8.22
C LEU A 138 -0.64 4.16 8.17
N PHE A 139 -0.28 3.67 9.36
CA PHE A 139 0.32 2.38 9.53
C PHE A 139 -0.68 1.46 10.22
N ILE A 140 -0.93 0.29 9.63
CA ILE A 140 -1.81 -0.73 10.19
C ILE A 140 -0.96 -1.98 10.46
N PRO A 141 -0.76 -2.34 11.74
CA PRO A 141 -0.02 -3.53 12.11
C PRO A 141 -0.69 -4.82 11.59
N PRO A 142 0.07 -5.93 11.48
CA PRO A 142 -0.50 -7.21 11.08
C PRO A 142 -1.65 -7.62 12.01
N ASN A 143 -2.66 -8.25 11.44
CA ASN A 143 -3.82 -8.82 12.15
C ASN A 143 -4.73 -7.81 12.87
N VAL A 144 -4.52 -6.49 12.73
CA VAL A 144 -5.45 -5.50 13.27
C VAL A 144 -6.68 -5.45 12.37
N PRO A 145 -7.89 -5.78 12.87
CA PRO A 145 -9.11 -5.64 12.08
C PRO A 145 -9.41 -4.17 11.86
N HIS A 146 -9.76 -3.81 10.63
CA HIS A 146 -10.11 -2.46 10.21
C HIS A 146 -11.11 -2.48 9.04
#